data_AF-A0A1F5TPX8-F1
#
_entry.id   AF-A0A1F5TPX8-F1
#
_cell.length_a   1.000
_cell.length_b   1.000
_cell.length_c   1.000
_cell.angle_alpha   90.00
_cell.angle_beta   90.00
_cell.angle_gamma   90.00
#
_symmetry.space_group_name_H-M   'P 1'
#
loop_
_entity.id
_entity.type
_entity.pdbx_description
1 polymer ?
#
loop_
_entity_poly.entity_id
_entity_poly.type
_entity_poly.pdbx_seq_one_letter_code
_entity_poly.pdbx_strand_id
1 'polypeptide(L)'
;MMKAKFFILDFINFVFFIALVAFFIYYIILGDRFEAATKLMKFAGQASFFGILFFVRLNIYLQKIKKMVENGERFMDRMFIFYLTMWDKTVSEIIVFLLPILIIIIAYFGGEVTHLDFFQALVVFSLAFFWHTLFFNKAK
;
A
#
# COMPACT_ATOMS: atom_id res chain seq x y z
N MET A 1 -2.34 19.06 -30.53
CA MET A 1 -0.91 19.11 -30.16
C MET A 1 -0.61 18.54 -28.75
N MET A 2 -1.45 18.79 -27.72
CA MET A 2 -1.28 18.20 -26.37
C MET A 2 -1.22 16.66 -26.36
N LYS A 3 -2.10 15.97 -27.10
CA LYS A 3 -2.15 14.48 -27.14
C LYS A 3 -0.85 13.83 -27.66
N ALA A 4 -0.19 14.41 -28.65
CA ALA A 4 1.04 13.87 -29.21
C ALA A 4 2.22 13.97 -28.21
N LYS A 5 2.27 15.05 -27.43
CA LYS A 5 3.27 15.22 -26.37
C LYS A 5 3.09 14.21 -25.24
N PHE A 6 1.85 13.94 -24.81
CA PHE A 6 1.56 12.90 -23.82
C PHE A 6 1.98 11.51 -24.32
N PHE A 7 1.66 11.18 -25.57
CA PHE A 7 2.06 9.90 -26.16
C PHE A 7 3.59 9.70 -26.23
N ILE A 8 4.34 10.75 -26.61
CA ILE A 8 5.81 10.69 -26.63
C ILE A 8 6.36 10.51 -25.22
N LEU A 9 5.78 11.19 -24.23
CA LEU A 9 6.22 11.08 -22.83
C LEU A 9 5.91 9.70 -22.25
N ASP A 10 4.76 9.12 -22.55
CA ASP A 10 4.42 7.73 -22.18
C ASP A 10 5.36 6.73 -22.85
N PHE A 11 5.73 6.94 -24.12
CA PHE A 11 6.70 6.11 -24.81
C PHE A 11 8.10 6.20 -24.18
N ILE A 12 8.57 7.39 -23.85
CA ILE A 12 9.85 7.59 -23.17
C ILE A 12 9.85 6.91 -21.80
N ASN A 13 8.77 7.08 -21.02
CA ASN A 13 8.63 6.41 -19.73
C ASN A 13 8.65 4.89 -19.86
N PHE A 14 7.99 4.34 -20.89
CA PHE A 14 7.99 2.92 -21.17
C PHE A 14 9.38 2.38 -21.55
N VAL A 15 10.09 3.08 -22.44
CA VAL A 15 11.47 2.73 -22.82
C VAL A 15 12.40 2.81 -21.61
N PHE A 16 12.27 3.85 -20.80
CA PHE A 16 13.03 4.00 -19.56
C PHE A 16 12.75 2.86 -18.58
N PHE A 17 11.49 2.48 -18.42
CA PHE A 17 11.10 1.35 -17.59
C PHE A 17 11.71 0.02 -18.07
N ILE A 18 11.65 -0.27 -19.38
CA ILE A 18 12.30 -1.46 -19.95
C ILE A 18 13.81 -1.43 -19.68
N ALA A 19 14.47 -0.30 -19.91
CA ALA A 19 15.90 -0.15 -19.67
C ALA A 19 16.26 -0.38 -18.20
N LEU A 20 15.44 0.13 -17.27
CA LEU A 20 15.62 -0.07 -15.84
C LEU A 20 15.48 -1.55 -15.45
N VAL A 21 14.45 -2.23 -15.96
CA VAL A 21 14.26 -3.68 -15.75
C VAL A 21 15.44 -4.47 -16.31
N ALA A 22 15.89 -4.17 -17.53
CA ALA A 22 17.04 -4.82 -18.14
C ALA A 22 18.33 -4.60 -17.34
N PHE A 23 18.56 -3.36 -16.87
CA PHE A 23 19.71 -3.02 -16.03
C PHE A 23 19.67 -3.75 -14.68
N PHE A 24 18.49 -3.86 -14.07
CA PHE A 24 18.31 -4.60 -12.83
C PHE A 24 18.63 -6.09 -12.99
N ILE A 25 18.13 -6.72 -14.07
CA ILE A 25 18.46 -8.12 -14.39
C ILE A 25 19.96 -8.28 -14.62
N TYR A 26 20.56 -7.38 -15.41
CA TYR A 26 22.00 -7.37 -15.68
C TYR A 26 22.83 -7.25 -14.38
N TYR A 27 22.45 -6.34 -13.49
CA TYR A 27 23.09 -6.15 -12.18
C TYR A 27 23.02 -7.40 -11.31
N ILE A 28 21.87 -8.10 -11.29
CA ILE A 28 21.71 -9.33 -10.51
C ILE A 28 22.61 -10.43 -11.03
N ILE A 29 22.67 -10.61 -12.37
CA ILE A 29 23.44 -11.69 -12.99
C ILE A 29 24.94 -11.45 -12.83
N LEU A 30 25.45 -10.24 -13.15
CA LEU A 30 26.89 -9.96 -13.07
C LEU A 30 27.40 -9.75 -11.65
N GLY A 31 26.54 -9.23 -10.76
CA GLY A 31 26.91 -9.01 -9.38
C GLY A 31 26.88 -10.27 -8.51
N ASP A 32 26.53 -11.43 -9.08
CA ASP A 32 26.27 -12.68 -8.36
C ASP A 32 25.30 -12.47 -7.17
N ARG A 33 24.29 -11.60 -7.38
CA ARG A 33 23.34 -11.18 -6.33
C ARG A 33 22.03 -11.95 -6.38
N PHE A 34 22.02 -13.14 -6.97
CA PHE A 34 20.80 -13.93 -7.15
C PHE A 34 20.14 -14.30 -5.82
N GLU A 35 20.94 -14.61 -4.80
CA GLU A 35 20.43 -14.90 -3.46
C GLU A 35 19.76 -13.68 -2.82
N ALA A 36 20.39 -12.51 -2.91
CA ALA A 36 19.84 -11.26 -2.41
C ALA A 36 18.54 -10.88 -3.15
N ALA A 37 18.50 -11.05 -4.47
CA ALA A 37 17.30 -10.84 -5.27
C ALA A 37 16.17 -11.78 -4.86
N THR A 38 16.48 -13.06 -4.59
CA THR A 38 15.50 -14.05 -4.13
C THR A 38 14.94 -13.69 -2.75
N LYS A 39 15.79 -13.26 -1.82
CA LYS A 39 15.36 -12.79 -0.49
C LYS A 39 14.46 -11.55 -0.60
N LEU A 40 14.82 -10.61 -1.46
CA LEU A 40 14.04 -9.39 -1.70
C LEU A 40 12.70 -9.71 -2.36
N MET A 41 12.65 -10.66 -3.31
CA MET A 41 11.39 -11.10 -3.92
C MET A 41 10.47 -11.81 -2.92
N LYS A 42 10.99 -12.67 -2.04
CA LYS A 42 10.21 -13.30 -0.97
C LYS A 42 9.58 -12.25 -0.04
N PHE A 43 10.39 -11.26 0.37
CA PHE A 43 9.93 -10.11 1.16
C PHE A 43 8.85 -9.31 0.41
N ALA A 44 9.13 -8.91 -0.83
CA ALA A 44 8.21 -8.11 -1.65
C ALA A 44 6.90 -8.85 -1.89
N GLY A 45 6.93 -10.16 -2.12
CA GLY A 45 5.75 -11.01 -2.25
C GLY A 45 4.85 -10.93 -1.03
N GLN A 46 5.41 -11.15 0.17
CA GLN A 46 4.65 -11.09 1.42
C GLN A 46 4.13 -9.68 1.74
N ALA A 47 4.95 -8.64 1.52
CA ALA A 47 4.54 -7.25 1.70
C ALA A 47 3.45 -6.82 0.71
N SER A 48 3.50 -7.34 -0.54
CA SER A 48 2.53 -6.99 -1.58
C SER A 48 1.10 -7.41 -1.24
N PHE A 49 0.92 -8.49 -0.48
CA PHE A 49 -0.40 -8.92 0.02
C PHE A 49 -1.09 -7.79 0.81
N PHE A 50 -0.37 -7.18 1.75
CA PHE A 50 -0.91 -6.06 2.54
C PHE A 50 -1.09 -4.80 1.71
N GLY A 51 -0.18 -4.54 0.76
CA GLY A 51 -0.30 -3.44 -0.19
C GLY A 51 -1.58 -3.54 -1.04
N ILE A 52 -1.87 -4.72 -1.59
CA ILE A 52 -3.09 -4.95 -2.39
C ILE A 52 -4.34 -4.74 -1.55
N LEU A 53 -4.38 -5.27 -0.32
CA LEU A 53 -5.51 -5.06 0.59
C LEU A 53 -5.73 -3.56 0.90
N PHE A 54 -4.65 -2.82 1.10
CA PHE A 54 -4.70 -1.36 1.29
C PHE A 54 -5.28 -0.66 0.05
N PHE A 55 -4.79 -0.97 -1.14
CA PHE A 55 -5.29 -0.37 -2.39
C PHE A 55 -6.77 -0.67 -2.66
N VAL A 56 -7.21 -1.92 -2.45
CA VAL A 56 -8.61 -2.30 -2.59
C VAL A 56 -9.49 -1.48 -1.65
N ARG A 57 -9.08 -1.37 -0.38
CA ARG A 57 -9.83 -0.61 0.62
C ARG A 57 -9.85 0.88 0.32
N LEU A 58 -8.72 1.45 -0.10
CA LEU A 58 -8.61 2.85 -0.52
C LEU A 58 -9.56 3.16 -1.68
N ASN A 59 -9.65 2.27 -2.68
CA ASN A 59 -10.55 2.46 -3.82
C ASN A 59 -12.02 2.45 -3.38
N ILE A 60 -12.42 1.52 -2.49
CA ILE A 60 -13.79 1.48 -1.93
C ILE A 60 -14.09 2.79 -1.16
N TYR A 61 -13.13 3.30 -0.41
CA TYR A 61 -13.27 4.56 0.33
C TYR A 61 -13.45 5.77 -0.61
N LEU A 62 -12.61 5.90 -1.64
CA LEU A 62 -12.72 6.97 -2.65
C LEU A 62 -14.07 6.94 -3.37
N GLN A 63 -14.58 5.75 -3.71
CA GLN A 63 -15.91 5.60 -4.30
C GLN A 63 -17.02 6.07 -3.36
N LYS A 64 -16.91 5.81 -2.05
CA LYS A 64 -17.87 6.32 -1.06
C LYS A 64 -17.87 7.84 -0.97
N ILE A 65 -16.68 8.46 -1.00
CA ILE A 65 -16.56 9.93 -1.01
C ILE A 65 -17.23 10.51 -2.24
N LYS A 66 -16.95 9.95 -3.43
CA LYS A 66 -17.54 10.43 -4.68
C LYS A 66 -19.07 10.41 -4.64
N LYS A 67 -19.67 9.32 -4.15
CA LYS A 67 -21.13 9.21 -3.95
C LYS A 67 -21.68 10.21 -2.92
N MET A 68 -20.92 10.55 -1.88
CA MET A 68 -21.33 11.54 -0.88
C MET A 68 -21.31 12.97 -1.43
N VAL A 69 -20.35 13.30 -2.30
CA VAL A 69 -20.27 14.59 -3.00
C VAL A 69 -21.43 14.73 -4.00
N GLU A 70 -21.76 13.66 -4.73
CA GLU A 70 -22.88 13.64 -5.69
C GLU A 70 -24.26 13.84 -5.02
N ASN A 71 -24.40 13.51 -3.73
CA ASN A 71 -25.67 13.62 -2.98
C ASN A 71 -25.90 15.00 -2.30
N GLY A 72 -25.05 16.00 -2.56
CA GLY A 72 -25.41 17.43 -2.55
C GLY A 72 -25.63 18.18 -1.23
N GLU A 73 -26.37 17.67 -0.24
CA GLU A 73 -27.11 18.61 0.64
C GLU A 73 -26.70 18.74 2.11
N ARG A 74 -25.66 18.04 2.61
CA ARG A 74 -25.22 18.18 4.03
C ARG A 74 -23.71 18.35 4.21
N PHE A 75 -23.05 18.93 3.21
CA PHE A 75 -21.60 18.84 3.03
C PHE A 75 -20.79 19.81 3.90
N MET A 76 -21.29 21.03 4.16
CA MET A 76 -20.48 22.09 4.79
C MET A 76 -20.43 22.01 6.33
N ASP A 77 -21.55 21.83 7.03
CA ASP A 77 -21.56 21.82 8.51
C ASP A 77 -20.95 20.55 9.13
N ARG A 78 -20.97 19.43 8.41
CA ARG A 78 -20.27 18.21 8.86
C ARG A 78 -18.77 18.28 8.60
N MET A 79 -18.30 19.09 7.65
CA MET A 79 -16.94 19.00 7.11
C MET A 79 -15.88 19.24 8.17
N PHE A 80 -16.04 20.24 9.04
CA PHE A 80 -14.99 20.66 9.97
C PHE A 80 -14.80 19.67 11.14
N ILE A 81 -15.90 19.11 11.67
CA ILE A 81 -15.85 18.07 12.71
C ILE A 81 -15.39 16.74 12.09
N PHE A 82 -15.82 16.43 10.86
CA PHE A 82 -15.39 15.20 10.16
C PHE A 82 -13.92 15.25 9.76
N TYR A 83 -13.34 16.42 9.43
CA TYR A 83 -11.98 16.50 8.90
C TYR A 83 -10.91 16.08 9.91
N LEU A 84 -11.03 16.54 11.17
CA LEU A 84 -10.16 16.11 12.27
C LEU A 84 -10.27 14.60 12.51
N THR A 85 -11.50 14.06 12.56
CA THR A 85 -11.73 12.62 12.73
C THR A 85 -11.29 11.78 11.51
N MET A 86 -11.35 12.33 10.30
CA MET A 86 -10.95 11.64 9.06
C MET A 86 -9.45 11.57 8.92
N TRP A 87 -8.70 12.57 9.39
CA TRP A 87 -7.25 12.49 9.42
C TRP A 87 -6.80 11.39 10.39
N ASP A 88 -7.33 11.37 11.61
CA ASP A 88 -7.05 10.33 12.60
C ASP A 88 -7.42 8.93 12.08
N LYS A 89 -8.55 8.82 11.39
CA LYS A 89 -8.98 7.59 10.75
C LYS A 89 -8.04 7.16 9.62
N THR A 90 -7.62 8.11 8.78
CA THR A 90 -6.70 7.82 7.66
C THR A 90 -5.33 7.41 8.18
N VAL A 91 -4.80 8.11 9.20
CA VAL A 91 -3.54 7.78 9.86
C VAL A 91 -3.65 6.41 10.54
N SER A 92 -4.73 6.14 11.28
CA SER A 92 -4.95 4.84 11.91
C SER A 92 -5.06 3.72 10.86
N GLU A 93 -5.73 3.97 9.75
CA GLU A 93 -5.82 3.03 8.64
C GLU A 93 -4.44 2.76 8.03
N ILE A 94 -3.65 3.80 7.74
CA ILE A 94 -2.25 3.65 7.29
C ILE A 94 -1.46 2.82 8.30
N ILE A 95 -1.56 3.11 9.60
CA ILE A 95 -0.86 2.37 10.66
C ILE A 95 -1.25 0.89 10.66
N VAL A 96 -2.53 0.55 10.52
CA VAL A 96 -3.02 -0.84 10.47
C VAL A 96 -2.39 -1.63 9.32
N PHE A 97 -2.18 -1.01 8.16
CA PHE A 97 -1.56 -1.66 7.01
C PHE A 97 -0.03 -1.59 7.04
N LEU A 98 0.56 -0.57 7.67
CA LEU A 98 2.01 -0.40 7.79
C LEU A 98 2.62 -1.34 8.84
N LEU A 99 1.90 -1.60 9.95
CA LEU A 99 2.35 -2.48 11.03
C LEU A 99 2.78 -3.88 10.57
N PRO A 100 1.97 -4.65 9.81
CA PRO A 100 2.39 -5.96 9.33
C PRO A 100 3.57 -5.88 8.36
N ILE A 101 3.66 -4.81 7.56
CA ILE A 101 4.80 -4.58 6.67
C ILE A 101 6.07 -4.35 7.51
N LEU A 102 6.00 -3.56 8.58
CA LEU A 102 7.12 -3.34 9.50
C LEU A 102 7.57 -4.64 10.18
N ILE A 103 6.65 -5.52 10.58
CA ILE A 103 6.99 -6.83 11.16
C ILE A 103 7.81 -7.66 10.18
N ILE A 104 7.37 -7.72 8.91
CA ILE A 104 8.09 -8.44 7.85
C ILE A 104 9.46 -7.78 7.57
N ILE A 105 9.56 -6.44 7.63
CA ILE A 105 10.83 -5.72 7.48
C ILE A 105 11.80 -6.08 8.61
N ILE A 106 11.32 -6.10 9.85
CA ILE A 106 12.14 -6.47 11.02
C ILE A 106 12.64 -7.91 10.87
N ALA A 107 11.77 -8.84 10.47
CA ALA A 107 12.17 -10.23 10.20
C ALA A 107 13.21 -10.32 9.07
N TYR A 108 13.09 -9.49 8.03
CA TYR A 108 14.06 -9.43 6.94
C TYR A 108 15.45 -8.98 7.41
N PHE A 109 15.55 -7.99 8.29
CA PHE A 109 16.83 -7.58 8.88
C PHE A 109 17.37 -8.59 9.91
N GLY A 110 16.50 -9.41 10.50
CA GLY A 110 16.87 -10.52 11.38
C GLY A 110 17.43 -11.75 10.67
N GLY A 111 17.41 -11.79 9.33
CA GLY A 111 17.99 -12.86 8.53
C GLY A 111 17.04 -13.36 7.44
N GLU A 112 16.21 -14.34 7.76
CA GLU A 112 15.24 -14.91 6.82
C GLU A 112 13.82 -14.71 7.32
N VAL A 113 12.94 -14.28 6.41
CA VAL A 113 11.52 -14.17 6.71
C VAL A 113 10.89 -15.57 6.63
N THR A 114 10.48 -16.08 7.78
CA THR A 114 9.87 -17.41 7.92
C THR A 114 8.36 -17.36 7.75
N HIS A 115 7.73 -18.54 7.62
CA HIS A 115 6.27 -18.64 7.62
C HIS A 115 5.65 -18.19 8.96
N LEU A 116 6.40 -18.29 10.07
CA LEU A 116 5.95 -17.81 11.38
C LEU A 116 5.87 -16.28 11.41
N ASP A 117 6.83 -15.58 10.82
CA ASP A 117 6.82 -14.11 10.76
C ASP A 117 5.63 -13.61 9.93
N PHE A 118 5.33 -14.29 8.82
CA PHE A 118 4.17 -14.00 8.00
C PHE A 118 2.86 -14.25 8.76
N PHE A 119 2.74 -15.37 9.46
CA PHE A 119 1.57 -15.67 10.29
C PHE A 119 1.39 -14.65 11.41
N GLN A 120 2.49 -14.25 12.07
CA GLN A 120 2.48 -13.20 13.09
C GLN A 120 2.03 -11.86 12.51
N ALA A 121 2.53 -11.46 11.34
CA ALA A 121 2.09 -10.25 10.66
C ALA A 121 0.59 -10.30 10.32
N LEU A 122 0.07 -11.47 9.90
CA LEU A 122 -1.35 -11.67 9.60
C LEU A 122 -2.24 -11.57 10.86
N VAL A 123 -1.78 -12.14 11.98
CA VAL A 123 -2.48 -12.04 13.28
C VAL A 123 -2.50 -10.58 13.74
N VAL A 124 -1.36 -9.88 13.71
CA VAL A 124 -1.27 -8.47 14.09
C VAL A 124 -2.15 -7.60 13.20
N PHE A 125 -2.13 -7.82 11.89
CA PHE A 125 -3.01 -7.14 10.95
C PHE A 125 -4.48 -7.38 11.30
N SER A 126 -4.87 -8.63 11.54
CA SER A 126 -6.26 -8.98 11.88
C SER A 126 -6.70 -8.27 13.15
N LEU A 127 -5.90 -8.31 14.21
CA LEU A 127 -6.18 -7.62 15.48
C LEU A 127 -6.30 -6.11 15.29
N ALA A 128 -5.33 -5.49 14.60
CA ALA A 128 -5.33 -4.05 14.34
C ALA A 128 -6.53 -3.65 13.45
N PHE A 129 -6.86 -4.46 12.46
CA PHE A 129 -7.99 -4.25 11.57
C PHE A 129 -9.33 -4.35 12.30
N PHE A 130 -9.51 -5.37 13.16
CA PHE A 130 -10.70 -5.51 13.99
C PHE A 130 -10.81 -4.36 14.98
N TRP A 131 -9.72 -4.00 15.64
CA TRP A 131 -9.66 -2.84 16.53
C TRP A 131 -10.09 -1.56 15.83
N HIS A 132 -9.45 -1.22 14.70
CA HIS A 132 -9.81 -0.06 13.90
C HIS A 132 -11.27 -0.10 13.46
N THR A 133 -11.76 -1.27 13.04
CA THR A 133 -13.16 -1.42 12.64
C THR A 133 -14.11 -1.22 13.81
N LEU A 134 -13.82 -1.72 15.01
CA LEU A 134 -14.65 -1.55 16.21
C LEU A 134 -14.71 -0.09 16.68
N PHE A 135 -13.57 0.61 16.70
CA PHE A 135 -13.49 2.00 17.14
C PHE A 135 -14.17 2.96 16.15
N PHE A 136 -13.96 2.76 14.85
CA PHE A 136 -14.44 3.69 13.82
C PHE A 136 -15.77 3.28 13.15
N ASN A 137 -16.33 2.08 13.40
CA ASN A 137 -17.73 1.77 13.03
C ASN A 137 -18.74 2.26 14.05
N LYS A 138 -18.38 2.39 15.34
CA LYS A 138 -19.30 2.91 16.36
C LYS A 138 -19.48 4.43 16.31
N ALA A 139 -18.64 5.14 15.58
CA ALA A 139 -18.71 6.59 15.37
C ALA A 139 -19.57 7.00 14.15
N LYS A 140 -20.42 6.09 13.64
CA LYS A 140 -21.29 6.30 12.49
C LYS A 140 -22.75 6.46 12.89
#